data_AF-A0A1C6B744-F1
#
_entry.id   AF-A0A1C6B744-F1
#
_cell.length_a   1.000
_cell.length_b   1.000
_cell.length_c   1.000
_cell.angle_alpha   90.00
_cell.angle_beta   90.00
_cell.angle_gamma   90.00
#
_symmetry.space_group_name_H-M   'P 1'
#
loop_
_entity.id
_entity.type
_entity.pdbx_description
1 polymer ?
#
loop_
_entity_poly.entity_id
_entity_poly.type
_entity_poly.pdbx_seq_one_letter_code
_entity_poly.pdbx_strand_id
1 'polypeptide(L)'
;MAARLTDKQKKKIIADYVQLGSYNATAKVNGVSLNTVKKIVQGNADIAEMCNQKKDENTADILAYMDSQKGVVCEIIGKGLAALNDPEKLAEASPAQITTALGTLIDKFTANTEHRQEIHPLLRDMYESRK
;
A
#
# COMPACT_ATOMS: atom_id res chain seq x y z
N MET A 1 -7.27 -41.43 -12.68
CA MET A 1 -5.92 -41.10 -12.15
C MET A 1 -5.92 -39.63 -11.75
N ALA A 2 -5.53 -39.29 -10.52
CA ALA A 2 -5.36 -37.88 -10.15
C ALA A 2 -4.17 -37.31 -10.95
N ALA A 3 -4.40 -36.21 -11.67
CA ALA A 3 -3.35 -35.54 -12.42
C ALA A 3 -2.23 -35.10 -11.45
N ARG A 4 -1.00 -35.60 -11.65
CA ARG A 4 0.13 -35.19 -10.83
C ARG A 4 0.50 -33.75 -11.16
N LEU A 5 0.64 -32.92 -10.13
CA LEU A 5 1.07 -31.53 -10.29
C LEU A 5 2.49 -31.49 -10.85
N THR A 6 2.68 -30.68 -11.88
CA THR A 6 4.00 -30.36 -12.45
C THR A 6 4.80 -29.48 -11.50
N ASP A 7 6.12 -29.48 -11.61
CA ASP A 7 6.96 -28.65 -10.74
C ASP A 7 6.72 -27.14 -10.95
N LYS A 8 6.31 -26.74 -12.16
CA LYS A 8 5.85 -25.36 -12.44
C LYS A 8 4.60 -25.01 -11.62
N GLN A 9 3.63 -25.92 -11.54
CA GLN A 9 2.43 -25.70 -10.73
C GLN A 9 2.75 -25.64 -9.23
N LYS A 10 3.66 -26.49 -8.73
CA LYS A 10 4.10 -26.45 -7.33
C LYS A 10 4.78 -25.12 -7.00
N LYS A 11 5.69 -24.63 -7.86
CA LYS A 11 6.35 -23.33 -7.69
C LYS A 11 5.34 -22.17 -7.70
N LYS A 12 4.34 -22.22 -8.58
CA LYS A 12 3.24 -21.23 -8.61
C LYS A 12 2.44 -21.24 -7.31
N ILE A 13 2.09 -22.43 -6.79
CA ILE A 13 1.37 -22.56 -5.51
C ILE A 13 2.15 -21.94 -4.35
N ILE A 14 3.48 -22.11 -4.31
CA ILE A 14 4.33 -21.49 -3.27
C ILE A 14 4.32 -19.96 -3.42
N ALA A 15 4.50 -19.44 -4.63
CA ALA A 15 4.47 -17.99 -4.87
C ALA A 15 3.13 -17.36 -4.48
N ASP A 16 2.02 -17.98 -4.89
CA ASP A 16 0.66 -17.55 -4.55
C ASP A 16 0.40 -17.66 -3.04
N TYR A 17 0.98 -18.64 -2.34
CA TYR A 17 0.91 -18.75 -0.88
C TYR A 17 1.64 -17.62 -0.18
N VAL A 18 2.89 -17.34 -0.57
CA VAL A 18 3.67 -16.22 0.00
C VAL A 18 2.94 -14.90 -0.24
N GLN A 19 2.23 -14.74 -1.35
CA GLN A 19 1.46 -13.52 -1.64
C GLN A 19 0.13 -13.40 -0.88
N LEU A 20 -0.60 -14.50 -0.71
CA LEU A 20 -1.93 -14.48 -0.09
C LEU A 20 -1.89 -14.70 1.43
N GLY A 21 -0.81 -15.29 1.96
CA GLY A 21 -0.66 -15.63 3.39
C GLY A 21 -1.66 -16.68 3.90
N SER A 22 -2.46 -17.29 3.02
CA SER A 22 -3.55 -18.18 3.42
C SER A 22 -3.65 -19.42 2.51
N TYR A 23 -3.53 -20.59 3.13
CA TYR A 23 -3.67 -21.89 2.44
C TYR A 23 -5.00 -22.04 1.69
N ASN A 24 -6.09 -21.51 2.25
CA ASN A 24 -7.42 -21.61 1.64
C ASN A 24 -7.55 -20.68 0.42
N ALA A 25 -7.03 -19.46 0.52
CA ALA A 25 -7.04 -18.53 -0.61
C ALA A 25 -6.20 -19.08 -1.77
N THR A 26 -4.99 -19.55 -1.50
CA THR A 26 -4.09 -20.17 -2.49
C THR A 26 -4.69 -21.41 -3.14
N ALA A 27 -5.40 -22.23 -2.38
CA ALA A 27 -6.09 -23.41 -2.88
C ALA A 27 -7.14 -23.05 -3.94
N LYS A 28 -7.95 -22.01 -3.67
CA LYS A 28 -9.00 -21.53 -4.59
C LYS A 28 -8.43 -21.02 -5.91
N VAL A 29 -7.40 -20.16 -5.88
CA VAL A 29 -6.80 -19.62 -7.13
C VAL A 29 -6.01 -20.64 -7.93
N ASN A 30 -5.54 -21.73 -7.30
CA ASN A 30 -4.83 -22.81 -7.98
C ASN A 30 -5.70 -24.01 -8.33
N GLY A 31 -6.98 -24.02 -7.96
CA GLY A 31 -7.90 -25.13 -8.22
C GLY A 31 -7.47 -26.45 -7.55
N VAL A 32 -6.78 -26.37 -6.41
CA VAL A 32 -6.28 -27.54 -5.66
C VAL A 32 -6.89 -27.60 -4.26
N SER A 33 -6.82 -28.76 -3.60
CA SER A 33 -7.28 -28.87 -2.22
C SER A 33 -6.32 -28.17 -1.24
N LEU A 34 -6.88 -27.66 -0.13
CA LEU A 34 -6.10 -27.04 0.95
C LEU A 34 -4.97 -27.96 1.45
N ASN A 35 -5.25 -29.25 1.62
CA ASN A 35 -4.26 -30.24 2.04
C ASN A 35 -3.10 -30.39 1.05
N THR A 36 -3.35 -30.19 -0.25
CA THR A 36 -2.30 -30.20 -1.28
C THR A 36 -1.40 -28.98 -1.15
N VAL A 37 -1.98 -27.79 -0.97
CA VAL A 37 -1.20 -26.56 -0.71
C VAL A 37 -0.36 -26.73 0.56
N LYS A 38 -0.96 -27.22 1.64
CA LYS A 38 -0.28 -27.43 2.92
C LYS A 38 0.94 -28.35 2.78
N LYS A 39 0.79 -29.50 2.09
CA LYS A 39 1.91 -30.42 1.83
C LYS A 39 3.03 -29.79 1.00
N ILE A 40 2.67 -29.03 -0.05
CA ILE A 40 3.65 -28.39 -0.93
C ILE A 40 4.43 -27.31 -0.19
N VAL A 41 3.74 -26.45 0.57
CA VAL A 41 4.37 -25.38 1.34
C VAL A 41 5.21 -25.93 2.49
N GLN A 42 4.71 -26.90 3.25
CA GLN A 42 5.48 -27.51 4.36
C GLN A 42 6.72 -28.27 3.87
N GLY A 43 6.65 -28.90 2.68
CA GLY A 43 7.82 -29.51 2.04
C GLY A 43 8.81 -28.51 1.43
N ASN A 44 8.50 -27.21 1.45
CA ASN A 44 9.33 -26.12 0.95
C ASN A 44 9.35 -24.95 1.96
N ALA A 45 9.33 -25.28 3.26
CA ALA A 45 9.20 -24.29 4.33
C ALA A 45 10.28 -23.20 4.26
N ASP A 46 11.52 -23.58 3.98
CA ASP A 46 12.67 -22.67 3.83
C ASP A 46 12.45 -21.63 2.72
N ILE A 47 11.83 -22.03 1.60
CA ILE A 47 11.54 -21.14 0.47
C ILE A 47 10.42 -20.15 0.83
N ALA A 48 9.40 -20.61 1.56
CA ALA A 48 8.32 -19.75 2.02
C ALA A 48 8.81 -18.71 3.04
N GLU A 49 9.72 -19.11 3.93
CA GLU A 49 10.34 -18.22 4.92
C GLU A 49 11.25 -17.18 4.26
N MET A 50 12.15 -17.61 3.35
CA MET A 50 13.00 -16.70 2.57
C MET A 50 12.18 -15.70 1.74
N CYS A 51 11.06 -16.12 1.15
CA CYS A 51 10.20 -15.23 0.38
C CYS A 51 9.43 -14.23 1.24
N ASN A 52 9.09 -14.57 2.49
CA ASN A 52 8.48 -13.63 3.43
C ASN A 52 9.52 -12.61 3.93
N GLN A 53 10.71 -13.06 4.35
CA GLN A 53 11.81 -12.17 4.78
C GLN A 53 12.15 -11.14 3.70
N LYS A 54 12.29 -11.58 2.44
CA LYS A 54 12.58 -10.68 1.31
C LYS A 54 11.46 -9.68 1.00
N LYS A 55 10.21 -10.00 1.34
CA LYS A 55 9.09 -9.05 1.21
C LYS A 55 9.12 -7.98 2.29
N ASP A 56 9.44 -8.38 3.51
CA ASP A 56 9.57 -7.46 4.63
C ASP A 56 10.76 -6.52 4.40
N GLU A 57 11.89 -7.04 3.92
CA GLU A 57 13.05 -6.26 3.47
C GLU A 57 12.69 -5.28 2.34
N ASN A 58 12.05 -5.75 1.26
CA ASN A 58 11.63 -4.86 0.17
C ASN A 58 10.64 -3.78 0.62
N THR A 59 9.76 -4.10 1.57
CA THR A 59 8.80 -3.13 2.13
C THR A 59 9.55 -2.09 2.98
N ALA A 60 10.50 -2.53 3.81
CA ALA A 60 11.35 -1.65 4.58
C ALA A 60 12.21 -0.75 3.67
N ASP A 61 12.75 -1.28 2.58
CA ASP A 61 13.54 -0.54 1.60
C ASP A 61 12.72 0.52 0.87
N ILE A 62 11.48 0.21 0.47
CA ILE A 62 10.57 1.19 -0.13
C ILE A 62 10.22 2.28 0.88
N LEU A 63 9.95 1.92 2.14
CA LEU A 63 9.65 2.90 3.19
C LEU A 63 10.85 3.79 3.49
N ALA A 64 12.06 3.22 3.57
CA ALA A 64 13.31 3.97 3.75
C ALA A 64 13.60 4.88 2.55
N TYR A 65 13.35 4.39 1.33
CA TYR A 65 13.46 5.20 0.12
C TYR A 65 12.45 6.35 0.14
N MET A 66 11.18 6.11 0.45
CA MET A 66 10.16 7.15 0.58
C MET A 66 10.53 8.18 1.65
N ASP A 67 11.06 7.73 2.79
CA ASP A 67 11.54 8.61 3.87
C ASP A 67 12.73 9.47 3.41
N SER A 68 13.69 8.87 2.71
CA SER A 68 14.83 9.58 2.12
C SER A 68 14.42 10.66 1.12
N GLN A 69 13.28 10.48 0.43
CA GLN A 69 12.75 11.44 -0.54
C GLN A 69 11.89 12.55 0.11
N LYS A 70 11.46 12.41 1.37
CA LYS A 70 10.58 13.40 2.03
C LYS A 70 11.13 14.82 1.96
N GLY A 71 12.43 14.99 2.23
CA GLY A 71 13.08 16.30 2.19
C GLY A 71 12.98 16.95 0.80
N VAL A 72 13.31 16.18 -0.24
CA VAL A 72 13.25 16.64 -1.64
C VAL A 72 11.82 17.00 -2.04
N VAL A 73 10.85 16.18 -1.65
CA VAL A 73 9.43 16.44 -1.93
C VAL A 73 8.96 17.71 -1.23
N CYS A 74 9.28 17.90 0.05
CA CYS A 74 8.95 19.12 0.78
C CYS A 74 9.62 20.36 0.15
N GLU A 75 10.85 20.24 -0.32
CA GLU A 75 11.55 21.33 -1.02
C GLU A 75 10.88 21.70 -2.34
N ILE A 76 10.49 20.70 -3.15
CA ILE A 76 9.75 20.91 -4.41
C ILE A 76 8.42 21.60 -4.15
N ILE A 77 7.67 21.14 -3.14
CA ILE A 77 6.40 21.76 -2.73
C ILE A 77 6.64 23.21 -2.31
N GLY A 78 7.66 23.46 -1.48
CA GLY A 78 8.02 24.81 -1.03
C GLY A 78 8.35 25.74 -2.20
N LYS A 79 9.16 25.29 -3.16
CA LYS A 79 9.50 26.04 -4.38
C LYS A 79 8.26 26.32 -5.24
N GLY A 80 7.38 25.34 -5.38
CA GLY A 80 6.11 25.49 -6.10
C GLY A 80 5.20 26.53 -5.45
N LEU A 81 5.02 26.46 -4.12
CA LEU A 81 4.22 27.42 -3.35
C LEU A 81 4.83 28.83 -3.43
N ALA A 82 6.15 28.97 -3.35
CA ALA A 82 6.81 30.27 -3.50
C ALA A 82 6.58 30.86 -4.90
N ALA A 83 6.68 30.05 -5.96
CA ALA A 83 6.41 30.48 -7.32
C ALA A 83 4.94 30.85 -7.56
N LEU A 84 4.00 30.17 -6.89
CA LEU A 84 2.57 30.50 -6.93
C LEU A 84 2.24 31.76 -6.12
N ASN A 85 3.03 32.09 -5.10
CA ASN A 85 2.85 33.28 -4.27
C ASN A 85 3.70 34.48 -4.75
N ASP A 86 4.30 34.36 -5.94
CA ASP A 86 5.12 35.42 -6.52
C ASP A 86 4.23 36.60 -6.98
N PRO A 87 4.44 37.83 -6.47
CA PRO A 87 3.56 38.96 -6.75
C PRO A 87 3.48 39.35 -8.23
N GLU A 88 4.58 39.22 -8.98
CA GLU A 88 4.62 39.56 -10.41
C GLU A 88 3.81 38.54 -11.21
N LYS A 89 4.00 37.24 -10.95
CA LYS A 89 3.22 36.17 -11.60
C LYS A 89 1.74 36.22 -11.23
N LEU A 90 1.41 36.60 -10.01
CA LEU A 90 0.02 36.78 -9.57
C LEU A 90 -0.64 37.98 -10.26
N ALA A 91 0.11 39.06 -10.52
CA ALA A 91 -0.39 40.22 -11.25
C ALA A 91 -0.64 39.93 -12.74
N GLU A 92 0.16 39.06 -13.34
CA GLU A 92 0.00 38.62 -14.73
C GLU A 92 -1.08 37.54 -14.92
N ALA A 93 -1.42 36.81 -13.86
CA ALA A 93 -2.39 35.74 -13.91
C ALA A 93 -3.83 36.27 -14.05
N SER A 94 -4.63 35.60 -14.88
CA SER A 94 -6.06 35.91 -14.99
C SER A 94 -6.82 35.52 -13.72
N PRO A 95 -7.92 36.21 -13.38
CA PRO A 95 -8.77 35.84 -12.24
C PRO A 95 -9.23 34.37 -12.25
N ALA A 96 -9.45 33.80 -13.43
CA ALA A 96 -9.84 32.40 -13.60
C ALA A 96 -8.70 31.42 -13.22
N GLN A 97 -7.46 31.73 -13.60
CA GLN A 97 -6.28 30.93 -13.23
C GLN A 97 -6.04 30.98 -11.73
N ILE A 98 -6.15 32.16 -11.12
CA ILE A 98 -6.02 32.35 -9.67
C ILE A 98 -7.08 31.52 -8.93
N THR A 99 -8.35 31.63 -9.35
CA THR A 99 -9.46 30.90 -8.73
C THR A 99 -9.28 29.38 -8.84
N THR A 100 -8.83 28.89 -9.99
CA THR A 100 -8.57 27.45 -10.21
C THR A 100 -7.42 26.93 -9.36
N ALA A 101 -6.32 27.69 -9.28
CA ALA A 101 -5.16 27.34 -8.45
C ALA A 101 -5.54 27.31 -6.97
N LEU A 102 -6.28 28.31 -6.48
CA LEU A 102 -6.78 28.36 -5.11
C LEU A 102 -7.73 27.21 -4.79
N GLY A 103 -8.69 26.92 -5.68
CA GLY A 103 -9.61 25.79 -5.49
C GLY A 103 -8.89 24.44 -5.40
N THR A 104 -7.89 24.22 -6.24
CA THR A 104 -7.09 22.99 -6.23
C THR A 104 -6.25 22.86 -4.96
N LEU A 105 -5.61 23.96 -4.52
CA LEU A 105 -4.84 23.98 -3.28
C LEU A 105 -5.75 23.69 -2.08
N ILE A 106 -6.89 24.37 -1.97
CA ILE A 106 -7.84 24.16 -0.87
C ILE A 106 -8.31 22.70 -0.85
N ASP A 107 -8.78 22.17 -1.99
CA ASP A 107 -9.24 20.77 -2.11
C ASP A 107 -8.20 19.76 -1.60
N LYS A 108 -6.93 19.90 -2.02
CA LYS A 108 -5.86 18.98 -1.63
C LYS A 108 -5.43 19.14 -0.17
N PHE A 109 -5.48 20.35 0.38
CA PHE A 109 -5.18 20.58 1.80
C PHE A 109 -6.31 20.09 2.71
N THR A 110 -7.57 20.22 2.30
CA THR A 110 -8.73 19.79 3.11
C THR A 110 -9.01 18.28 3.02
N ALA A 111 -8.71 17.64 1.88
CA ALA A 111 -8.88 16.19 1.73
C ALA A 111 -8.05 15.37 2.75
N ASN A 112 -6.94 15.91 3.23
CA ASN A 112 -6.10 15.27 4.25
C ASN A 112 -6.54 15.55 5.70
N THR A 113 -7.47 16.49 5.91
CA THR A 113 -7.97 16.81 7.26
C THR A 113 -9.12 15.90 7.70
N GLU A 114 -9.83 15.27 6.76
CA GLU A 114 -10.91 14.31 7.05
C GLU A 114 -10.40 12.94 7.54
N HIS A 115 -9.11 12.63 7.37
CA HIS A 115 -8.50 11.38 7.86
C HIS A 115 -7.97 11.47 9.31
N ARG A 116 -8.21 12.56 10.04
CA ARG A 116 -7.99 12.59 11.49
C ARG A 116 -9.28 12.21 12.22
N GLN A 117 -9.28 11.00 12.78
CA GLN A 117 -10.24 10.38 13.70
C GLN A 117 -11.19 9.32 13.11
N GLU A 118 -10.66 8.33 12.39
CA GLU A 118 -11.24 6.99 12.50
C GLU A 118 -10.67 6.33 13.75
N ILE A 119 -11.44 6.37 14.83
CA ILE A 119 -11.20 5.53 16.00
C ILE A 119 -11.15 4.09 15.48
N HIS A 120 -10.02 3.40 15.70
CA HIS A 120 -9.86 2.00 15.33
C HIS A 120 -11.10 1.20 15.75
N PRO A 121 -11.69 0.33 14.90
CA PRO A 121 -12.98 -0.31 15.17
C PRO A 121 -13.11 -0.93 16.57
N LEU A 122 -12.03 -1.54 17.08
CA LEU A 122 -11.97 -2.10 18.44
C LEU A 122 -12.11 -1.08 19.58
N LEU A 123 -11.71 0.17 19.38
CA LEU A 123 -11.85 1.25 20.36
C LEU A 123 -13.26 1.87 20.33
N ARG A 124 -13.99 1.72 19.22
CA ARG A 124 -15.39 2.15 19.09
C ARG A 124 -16.30 1.29 19.97
N ASP A 125 -16.13 -0.03 19.91
CA ASP A 125 -16.93 -0.99 20.68
C ASP A 125 -16.73 -0.84 22.19
N MET A 126 -15.51 -0.49 22.62
CA MET A 126 -15.20 -0.22 24.04
C MET A 126 -15.88 1.05 24.56
N TYR A 127 -16.09 2.07 23.72
CA TYR A 127 -16.73 3.32 24.12
C TYR A 127 -18.26 3.16 24.19
N GLU A 128 -18.86 2.44 23.23
CA GLU A 128 -20.31 2.22 23.21
C GLU A 128 -20.78 1.22 24.28
N SER A 129 -19.93 0.27 24.69
CA SER A 129 -20.23 -0.65 25.79
C SER A 129 -20.19 -0.02 27.19
N ARG A 130 -19.87 1.28 27.29
CA ARG A 130 -19.87 2.05 28.55
C ARG A 130 -21.04 3.03 28.69
N LYS A 131 -21.99 3.03 27.74
CA LYS A 131 -23.31 3.66 27.90
C LYS A 131 -24.34 2.63 28.31
#